data_AF-A0A173VVB1-F1
#
_entry.id   AF-A0A173VVB1-F1
#
_cell.length_a   1.000
_cell.length_b   1.000
_cell.length_c   1.000
_cell.angle_alpha   90.00
_cell.angle_beta   90.00
_cell.angle_gamma   90.00
#
_symmetry.space_group_name_H-M   'P 1'
#
loop_
_entity.id
_entity.type
_entity.pdbx_description
1 polymer ?
#
loop_
_entity_poly.entity_id
_entity_poly.type
_entity_poly.pdbx_seq_one_letter_code
_entity_poly.pdbx_strand_id
1 'polypeptide(L)'
;MCLAYQSGTASSKGGLNSINKIDDLLVDPSKLAGVSGDELYEYLIKNGYDVKPLSKGSYKGIPFEEGGGFKVNWGGDRILQYHPADASHHGGAYFKISSGETGTIRIDLDGNIIE
;
A
#
# COMPACT_ATOMS: atom_id res chain seq x y z
N MET A 1 33.87 17.49 2.40
CA MET A 1 32.81 17.53 1.38
C MET A 1 31.85 16.39 1.70
N CYS A 2 30.80 16.66 2.48
CA CYS A 2 29.74 15.69 2.75
C CYS A 2 28.50 16.17 2.01
N LEU A 3 28.05 15.35 1.04
CA LEU A 3 26.84 15.61 0.28
C LEU A 3 25.65 15.34 1.20
N ALA A 4 24.84 16.37 1.42
CA ALA A 4 23.53 16.24 2.04
C ALA A 4 22.63 15.45 1.08
N TYR A 5 22.12 14.30 1.53
CA TYR A 5 20.96 13.69 0.90
C TYR A 5 19.75 14.51 1.30
N GLN A 6 19.35 15.41 0.39
CA GLN A 6 18.10 16.13 0.47
C GLN A 6 17.01 15.18 -0.06
N SER A 7 16.38 14.40 0.80
CA SER A 7 15.15 13.69 0.45
C SER A 7 14.02 14.71 0.41
N GLY A 8 13.43 14.83 -0.78
CA GLY A 8 12.47 15.85 -1.16
C GLY A 8 11.15 15.79 -0.39
N THR A 9 10.55 16.98 -0.29
CA THR A 9 9.12 17.27 -0.20
C THR A 9 8.27 16.38 0.71
N ALA A 10 8.10 16.87 1.94
CA ALA A 10 7.00 16.49 2.83
C ALA A 10 5.63 16.81 2.16
N SER A 11 5.04 15.80 1.55
CA SER A 11 3.63 15.74 1.17
C SER A 11 3.29 14.25 1.17
N SER A 12 2.82 13.66 2.27
CA SER A 12 1.38 13.52 2.49
C SER A 12 1.06 12.96 3.90
N LYS A 13 1.37 13.70 4.98
CA LYS A 13 0.88 13.32 6.32
C LYS A 13 -0.66 13.25 6.44
N GLY A 14 -1.43 13.76 5.47
CA GLY A 14 -2.90 13.85 5.54
C GLY A 14 -3.64 12.52 5.41
N GLY A 15 -3.32 11.71 4.40
CA GLY A 15 -4.06 10.47 4.11
C GLY A 15 -3.89 9.42 5.22
N LEU A 16 -2.65 9.20 5.64
CA LEU A 16 -2.33 8.19 6.64
C LEU A 16 -2.87 8.52 8.04
N ASN A 17 -2.89 9.81 8.42
CA ASN A 17 -3.47 10.26 9.70
C ASN A 17 -5.00 10.05 9.77
N SER A 18 -5.67 9.81 8.65
CA SER A 18 -7.11 9.52 8.61
C SER A 18 -7.44 8.04 8.81
N ILE A 19 -6.43 7.16 8.79
CA ILE A 19 -6.56 5.72 8.95
C ILE A 19 -6.44 5.38 10.44
N ASN A 20 -7.57 5.16 11.11
CA ASN A 20 -7.56 4.70 12.52
C ASN A 20 -7.30 3.18 12.61
N LYS A 21 -7.77 2.44 11.61
CA LYS A 21 -7.60 1.00 11.43
C LYS A 21 -7.72 0.66 9.95
N ILE A 22 -7.07 -0.42 9.51
CA ILE A 22 -7.09 -0.80 8.09
C ILE A 22 -8.47 -1.26 7.59
N ASP A 23 -9.40 -1.57 8.50
CA ASP A 23 -10.82 -1.77 8.18
C ASP A 23 -11.46 -0.55 7.51
N ASP A 24 -11.01 0.66 7.84
CA ASP A 24 -11.55 1.89 7.24
C ASP A 24 -11.34 1.90 5.72
N LEU A 25 -10.30 1.22 5.22
CA LEU A 25 -9.97 1.14 3.81
C LEU A 25 -10.94 0.28 3.00
N LEU A 26 -11.71 -0.59 3.66
CA LEU A 26 -12.78 -1.36 3.03
C LEU A 26 -14.03 -0.51 2.80
N VAL A 27 -14.24 0.51 3.64
CA VAL A 27 -15.39 1.42 3.58
C VAL A 27 -15.08 2.65 2.75
N ASP A 28 -13.87 3.19 2.94
CA ASP A 28 -13.39 4.40 2.29
C ASP A 28 -11.95 4.19 1.81
N PRO A 29 -11.77 3.56 0.63
CA PRO A 29 -10.45 3.32 0.06
C PRO A 29 -9.74 4.62 -0.34
N SER A 30 -10.48 5.74 -0.51
CA SER A 30 -9.92 7.04 -0.87
C SER A 30 -8.98 7.61 0.19
N LYS A 31 -9.00 7.08 1.41
CA LYS A 31 -8.02 7.38 2.47
C LYS A 31 -6.57 7.03 2.08
N LEU A 32 -6.37 6.20 1.05
CA LEU A 32 -5.07 5.90 0.48
C LEU A 32 -4.59 6.93 -0.55
N ALA A 33 -5.42 7.90 -0.93
CA ALA A 33 -5.01 8.96 -1.84
C ALA A 33 -3.82 9.74 -1.27
N GLY A 34 -2.76 9.85 -2.07
CA GLY A 34 -1.50 10.47 -1.71
C GLY A 34 -0.62 9.66 -0.75
N VAL A 35 -1.06 8.48 -0.27
CA VAL A 35 -0.24 7.63 0.61
C VAL A 35 0.76 6.86 -0.23
N SER A 36 2.05 6.98 0.07
CA SER A 36 3.09 6.19 -0.59
C SER A 36 3.15 4.74 -0.07
N GLY A 37 3.78 3.85 -0.85
CA GLY A 37 4.04 2.48 -0.41
C GLY A 37 4.87 2.44 0.88
N ASP A 38 5.89 3.29 0.99
CA ASP A 38 6.77 3.38 2.17
C ASP A 38 5.99 3.80 3.43
N GLU A 39 5.18 4.85 3.34
CA GLU A 39 4.39 5.35 4.48
C GLU A 39 3.40 4.30 5.00
N LEU A 40 2.72 3.60 4.09
CA LEU A 40 1.80 2.53 4.48
C LEU A 40 2.56 1.32 5.06
N TYR A 41 3.70 0.96 4.47
CA TYR A 41 4.55 -0.14 4.97
C TYR A 41 5.00 0.11 6.42
N GLU A 42 5.55 1.30 6.70
CA GLU A 42 5.98 1.71 8.04
C GLU A 42 4.81 1.74 9.03
N TYR A 43 3.66 2.28 8.61
CA TYR A 43 2.45 2.29 9.43
C TYR A 43 2.02 0.88 9.84
N LEU A 44 2.01 -0.06 8.88
CA LEU A 44 1.57 -1.43 9.14
C LEU A 44 2.50 -2.13 10.14
N ILE A 45 3.82 -2.01 9.96
CA ILE A 45 4.80 -2.60 10.89
C ILE A 45 4.67 -1.99 12.28
N LYS A 46 4.58 -0.65 12.37
CA LYS A 46 4.47 0.06 13.65
C LYS A 46 3.22 -0.32 14.44
N ASN A 47 2.14 -0.68 13.75
CA ASN A 47 0.88 -1.12 14.35
C ASN A 47 0.78 -2.65 14.55
N GLY A 48 1.88 -3.39 14.34
CA GLY A 48 1.96 -4.82 14.65
C GLY A 48 1.29 -5.74 13.64
N TYR A 49 1.04 -5.27 12.42
CA TYR A 49 0.54 -6.13 11.35
C TYR A 49 1.66 -7.04 10.82
N ASP A 50 1.29 -8.27 10.45
CA ASP A 50 2.17 -9.24 9.80
C ASP A 50 2.30 -8.91 8.31
N VAL A 51 3.26 -8.03 7.99
CA VAL A 51 3.55 -7.61 6.62
C VAL A 51 4.45 -8.63 5.94
N LYS A 52 4.01 -9.12 4.78
CA LYS A 52 4.70 -10.17 4.02
C LYS A 52 4.89 -9.77 2.56
N PRO A 53 5.90 -10.33 1.86
CA PRO A 53 6.00 -10.20 0.41
C PRO A 53 4.72 -10.68 -0.32
N LEU A 54 4.51 -10.15 -1.52
CA LEU A 54 3.45 -10.64 -2.40
C LEU A 54 3.60 -12.15 -2.64
N SER A 55 2.47 -12.86 -2.72
CA SER A 55 2.45 -14.32 -2.90
C SER A 55 2.29 -14.77 -4.36
N LYS A 56 2.02 -13.83 -5.27
CA LYS A 56 1.73 -14.08 -6.68
C LYS A 56 2.26 -12.91 -7.54
N GLY A 57 2.36 -13.14 -8.85
CA GLY A 57 2.83 -12.16 -9.82
C GLY A 57 4.35 -12.05 -9.88
N SER A 58 4.85 -11.08 -10.65
CA SER A 58 6.28 -10.87 -10.91
C SER A 58 7.09 -10.52 -9.66
N TYR A 59 6.45 -9.93 -8.64
CA TYR A 59 7.07 -9.58 -7.36
C TYR A 59 6.89 -10.64 -6.27
N LYS A 60 6.51 -11.87 -6.64
CA LYS A 60 6.30 -12.93 -5.66
C LYS A 60 7.58 -13.20 -4.86
N GLY A 61 7.46 -13.09 -3.53
CA GLY A 61 8.54 -13.44 -2.60
C GLY A 61 9.68 -12.42 -2.52
N ILE A 62 9.63 -11.33 -3.27
CA ILE A 62 10.62 -10.25 -3.18
C ILE A 62 10.21 -9.34 -2.01
N PRO A 63 11.07 -9.15 -0.99
CA PRO A 63 10.83 -8.21 0.11
C PRO A 63 10.55 -6.79 -0.39
N PHE A 64 9.79 -6.02 0.38
CA PHE A 64 9.48 -4.64 0.01
C PHE A 64 10.75 -3.78 -0.06
N GLU A 65 11.67 -4.01 0.87
CA GLU A 65 12.97 -3.35 0.96
C GLU A 65 13.90 -3.66 -0.24
N GLU A 66 13.60 -4.71 -1.00
CA GLU A 66 14.31 -5.09 -2.23
C GLU A 66 13.56 -4.63 -3.50
N GLY A 67 12.56 -3.75 -3.36
CA GLY A 67 11.75 -3.23 -4.46
C GLY A 67 10.54 -4.11 -4.81
N GLY A 68 10.22 -5.10 -3.98
CA GLY A 68 9.02 -5.91 -4.11
C GLY A 68 7.75 -5.19 -3.65
N GLY A 69 6.61 -5.85 -3.79
CA GLY A 69 5.36 -5.42 -3.15
C GLY A 69 5.13 -6.13 -1.82
N PHE A 70 4.19 -5.64 -1.02
CA PHE A 70 3.81 -6.27 0.24
C PHE A 70 2.32 -6.60 0.31
N LYS A 71 1.98 -7.41 1.30
CA LYS A 71 0.60 -7.72 1.68
C LYS A 71 0.45 -7.83 3.19
N VAL A 72 -0.77 -7.61 3.65
CA VAL A 72 -1.27 -7.93 4.99
C VAL A 72 -2.57 -8.69 4.84
N ASN A 73 -2.73 -9.77 5.62
CA ASN A 73 -3.98 -10.48 5.78
C ASN A 73 -4.52 -10.21 7.18
N TRP A 74 -5.81 -9.90 7.33
CA TRP A 74 -6.45 -9.73 8.63
C TRP A 74 -7.92 -10.14 8.59
N GLY A 75 -8.55 -10.26 9.75
CA GLY A 75 -10.00 -10.52 9.85
C GLY A 75 -10.50 -11.80 9.19
N GLY A 76 -9.61 -12.75 8.85
CA GLY A 76 -9.93 -13.99 8.16
C GLY A 76 -9.78 -13.90 6.64
N ASP A 77 -10.62 -13.11 5.98
CA ASP A 77 -10.75 -13.03 4.53
C ASP A 77 -10.24 -11.72 3.90
N ARG A 78 -9.72 -10.80 4.72
CA ARG A 78 -9.35 -9.45 4.26
C ARG A 78 -7.87 -9.40 3.90
N ILE A 79 -7.59 -8.71 2.80
CA ILE A 79 -6.25 -8.57 2.23
C ILE A 79 -6.04 -7.13 1.79
N LEU A 80 -4.87 -6.58 2.13
CA LEU A 80 -4.35 -5.29 1.69
C LEU A 80 -3.02 -5.57 1.02
N GLN A 81 -2.82 -5.05 -0.19
CA GLN A 81 -1.61 -5.26 -0.96
C GLN A 81 -1.13 -3.95 -1.57
N TYR A 82 0.18 -3.78 -1.65
CA TYR A 82 0.82 -2.74 -2.45
C TYR A 82 1.57 -3.38 -3.62
N HIS A 83 1.41 -2.79 -4.79
CA HIS A 83 2.06 -3.21 -6.02
C HIS A 83 2.94 -2.08 -6.58
N PRO A 84 4.26 -2.28 -6.71
CA PRO A 84 5.18 -1.31 -7.31
C PRO A 84 4.88 -1.05 -8.80
N ALA A 85 5.32 0.11 -9.29
CA ALA A 85 5.06 0.57 -10.66
C ALA A 85 5.77 -0.27 -11.74
N ASP A 86 7.00 -0.72 -11.50
CA ASP A 86 7.89 -1.30 -12.53
C ASP A 86 7.37 -2.60 -13.18
N ALA A 87 6.34 -3.24 -12.62
CA ALA A 87 5.63 -4.37 -13.23
C ALA A 87 4.09 -4.23 -13.20
N SER A 88 3.59 -3.00 -13.02
CA SER A 88 2.16 -2.73 -13.02
C SER A 88 1.64 -2.56 -14.46
N HIS A 89 0.62 -3.34 -14.83
CA HIS A 89 -0.09 -3.14 -16.09
C HIS A 89 -0.98 -1.88 -16.08
N HIS A 90 -1.12 -1.21 -14.94
CA HIS A 90 -1.99 -0.03 -14.75
C HIS A 90 -1.23 1.29 -14.88
N GLY A 91 0.03 1.28 -15.35
CA GLY A 91 0.80 2.50 -15.60
C GLY A 91 1.33 3.22 -14.35
N GLY A 92 1.23 2.58 -13.17
CA GLY A 92 1.71 3.14 -11.92
C GLY A 92 1.58 2.17 -10.74
N ALA A 93 2.13 2.56 -9.60
CA ALA A 93 1.95 1.83 -8.35
C ALA A 93 0.49 1.95 -7.87
N TYR A 94 0.02 0.92 -7.18
CA TYR A 94 -1.36 0.89 -6.68
C TYR A 94 -1.50 0.05 -5.42
N PHE A 95 -2.58 0.32 -4.69
CA PHE A 95 -3.04 -0.52 -3.60
C PHE A 95 -4.20 -1.38 -4.05
N LYS A 96 -4.29 -2.58 -3.49
CA LYS A 96 -5.42 -3.47 -3.64
C LYS A 96 -5.96 -3.83 -2.26
N ILE A 97 -7.25 -3.62 -2.06
CA ILE A 97 -7.97 -4.08 -0.87
C ILE A 97 -8.99 -5.12 -1.33
N SER A 98 -9.11 -6.24 -0.62
CA SER A 98 -10.15 -7.22 -0.89
C SER A 98 -10.72 -7.85 0.36
N SER A 99 -12.01 -8.13 0.34
CA SER A 99 -12.70 -8.98 1.32
C SER A 99 -13.82 -9.77 0.63
N GLY A 100 -14.36 -10.79 1.30
CA GLY A 100 -15.54 -11.50 0.80
C GLY A 100 -16.78 -10.62 0.72
N GLU A 101 -16.90 -9.63 1.60
CA GLU A 101 -18.05 -8.72 1.67
C GLU A 101 -17.99 -7.61 0.60
N THR A 102 -16.82 -6.98 0.42
CA THR A 102 -16.65 -5.81 -0.47
C THR A 102 -16.05 -6.14 -1.83
N GLY A 103 -15.69 -7.40 -2.07
CA GLY A 103 -15.04 -7.82 -3.32
C GLY A 103 -13.59 -7.32 -3.39
N THR A 104 -13.13 -6.96 -4.60
CA THR A 104 -11.78 -6.42 -4.82
C THR A 104 -11.86 -4.98 -5.29
N ILE A 105 -11.11 -4.11 -4.63
CA ILE A 105 -10.94 -2.70 -4.98
C ILE A 105 -9.46 -2.49 -5.27
N ARG A 106 -9.15 -1.81 -6.36
CA ARG A 106 -7.80 -1.30 -6.66
C ARG A 106 -7.86 0.21 -6.75
N ILE A 107 -6.89 0.86 -6.14
CA ILE A 107 -6.79 2.31 -6.10
C ILE A 107 -5.35 2.72 -6.40
N ASP A 108 -5.18 3.64 -7.34
CA ASP A 108 -3.86 4.22 -7.61
C ASP A 108 -3.44 5.18 -6.48
N LEU A 109 -2.22 5.71 -6.55
CA LEU A 109 -1.72 6.62 -5.52
C LEU A 109 -2.40 8.00 -5.54
N ASP A 110 -3.12 8.35 -6.62
CA ASP A 110 -3.89 9.60 -6.72
C ASP A 110 -5.31 9.45 -6.13
N GLY A 111 -5.70 8.23 -5.76
CA GLY A 111 -7.00 7.93 -5.17
C GLY A 111 -8.06 7.50 -6.20
N ASN A 112 -7.69 7.26 -7.45
CA ASN A 112 -8.63 6.79 -8.47
C ASN A 112 -8.79 5.28 -8.40
N ILE A 113 -10.03 4.82 -8.51
CA ILE A 113 -10.32 3.40 -8.66
C ILE A 113 -9.88 2.95 -10.05
N ILE A 114 -9.14 1.85 -10.11
CA ILE A 114 -8.62 1.26 -11.35
C ILE A 114 -9.17 -0.17 -11.52
N GLU A 115 -9.41 -0.59 -12.76
CA GLU A 115 -9.90 -1.94 -13.10
C GLU A 115 -8.75 -2.92 -13.34
#